data_AF-A0A645H0E3-F1
#
_entry.id   AF-A0A645H0E3-F1
#
_cell.length_a   1.000
_cell.length_b   1.000
_cell.length_c   1.000
_cell.angle_alpha   90.00
_cell.angle_beta   90.00
_cell.angle_gamma   90.00
#
_symmetry.space_group_name_H-M   'P 1'
#
loop_
_entity.id
_entity.type
_entity.pdbx_description
1 polymer ?
#
loop_
_entity_poly.entity_id
_entity_poly.type
_entity_poly.pdbx_seq_one_letter_code
_entity_poly.pdbx_strand_id
1 'polypeptide(L)'
;METVDNCVGRIVEALKTAGGAALITADHGNAEQMENLDTGEPHTAHTSNPVKCVYTGNGEVKALKNGKLSDLAPTLLDLLGIPKPKEMTGKSLILKEEL
;
A
#
# COMPACT_ATOMS: atom_id res chain seq x y z
N MET A 1 5.05 -11.57 -11.70
CA MET A 1 3.88 -11.02 -10.96
C MET A 1 3.00 -12.13 -10.39
N GLU A 2 2.59 -13.12 -11.18
CA GLU A 2 1.67 -14.20 -10.77
C GLU A 2 2.09 -14.97 -9.50
N THR A 3 3.39 -15.26 -9.32
CA THR A 3 3.88 -15.91 -8.08
C THR A 3 3.65 -15.05 -6.85
N VAL A 4 3.86 -13.73 -6.95
CA VAL A 4 3.66 -12.80 -5.84
C VAL A 4 2.17 -12.69 -5.51
N ASP A 5 1.31 -12.64 -6.53
CA ASP A 5 -0.15 -12.64 -6.37
C ASP A 5 -0.63 -13.85 -5.56
N ASN A 6 -0.22 -15.06 -5.96
CA ASN A 6 -0.53 -16.29 -5.22
C ASN A 6 -0.03 -16.27 -3.77
N CYS A 7 1.17 -15.73 -3.53
CA CYS A 7 1.73 -15.61 -2.18
C CYS A 7 0.96 -14.60 -1.32
N VAL A 8 0.59 -13.44 -1.88
CA VAL A 8 -0.21 -12.42 -1.21
C VAL A 8 -1.59 -12.98 -0.86
N GLY A 9 -2.24 -13.72 -1.77
CA GLY A 9 -3.52 -14.37 -1.50
C GLY A 9 -3.48 -15.30 -0.27
N ARG A 10 -2.41 -16.10 -0.13
CA ARG A 10 -2.21 -16.97 1.06
C ARG A 10 -2.08 -16.16 2.35
N ILE A 11 -1.39 -15.02 2.32
CA ILE A 11 -1.22 -14.14 3.49
C ILE A 11 -2.55 -13.49 3.87
N VAL A 12 -3.30 -12.99 2.87
CA VAL A 12 -4.60 -12.34 3.10
C VAL A 12 -5.61 -13.33 3.72
N GLU A 13 -5.67 -14.57 3.24
CA GLU A 13 -6.55 -15.60 3.83
C GLU A 13 -6.16 -15.95 5.28
N ALA A 14 -4.84 -16.02 5.57
CA ALA A 14 -4.36 -16.24 6.93
C ALA A 14 -4.74 -15.06 7.86
N LEU A 15 -4.57 -13.82 7.39
CA LEU A 15 -4.96 -12.63 8.15
C LEU A 15 -6.46 -12.58 8.41
N LYS A 16 -7.28 -12.91 7.41
CA LYS A 16 -8.73 -12.98 7.55
C LYS A 16 -9.15 -13.99 8.62
N THR A 17 -8.52 -15.15 8.67
CA THR A 17 -8.76 -16.18 9.71
C THR A 17 -8.38 -15.69 11.10
N ALA A 18 -7.31 -14.88 11.20
CA ALA A 18 -6.85 -14.29 12.45
C ALA A 18 -7.61 -13.01 12.87
N GLY A 19 -8.56 -12.53 12.07
CA GLY A 19 -9.24 -11.25 12.30
C GLY A 19 -8.34 -10.03 12.11
N GLY A 20 -7.24 -10.16 11.37
CA GLY A 20 -6.29 -9.10 11.07
C GLY A 20 -6.65 -8.28 9.84
N ALA A 21 -5.80 -7.28 9.55
CA ALA A 21 -5.90 -6.43 8.36
C ALA A 21 -4.52 -6.25 7.72
N ALA A 22 -4.48 -5.84 6.45
CA ALA A 22 -3.27 -5.52 5.72
C ALA A 22 -3.41 -4.22 4.91
N LEU A 23 -2.29 -3.51 4.78
CA LEU A 23 -2.04 -2.54 3.72
C LEU A 23 -1.08 -3.19 2.73
N ILE A 24 -1.53 -3.36 1.48
CA ILE A 24 -0.75 -3.93 0.38
C ILE A 24 -0.31 -2.78 -0.53
N THR A 25 0.99 -2.58 -0.67
CA THR A 25 1.58 -1.47 -1.42
C THR A 25 2.95 -1.87 -2.00
N ALA A 26 3.55 -0.98 -2.80
CA ALA A 26 4.94 -1.06 -3.24
C ALA A 26 5.73 0.18 -2.77
N ASP A 27 7.04 0.13 -2.91
CA ASP A 27 7.99 1.22 -2.67
C ASP A 27 8.23 2.08 -3.93
N HIS A 28 8.21 1.46 -5.10
CA HIS A 28 8.29 2.14 -6.40
C HIS A 28 7.68 1.30 -7.54
N GLY A 29 7.65 1.86 -8.75
CA GLY A 29 7.33 1.13 -9.98
C GLY A 29 8.58 0.48 -10.60
N ASN A 30 8.37 -0.56 -11.40
CA ASN A 30 9.37 -1.24 -12.22
C ASN A 30 8.66 -2.16 -13.24
N ALA A 31 8.05 -3.23 -12.75
CA ALA A 31 7.55 -4.33 -13.57
C ALA A 31 6.39 -3.96 -14.52
N GLU A 32 5.78 -2.78 -14.34
CA GLU A 32 4.77 -2.27 -15.25
C GLU A 32 5.35 -1.70 -16.55
N GLN A 33 6.66 -1.44 -16.61
CA GLN A 33 7.35 -0.99 -17.82
C GLN A 33 8.65 -1.79 -18.03
N MET A 34 8.59 -2.74 -18.94
CA MET A 34 9.71 -3.64 -19.27
C MET A 34 10.45 -3.26 -20.55
N GLU A 35 9.95 -2.27 -21.28
CA GLU A 35 10.50 -1.78 -22.55
C GLU A 35 10.60 -0.25 -22.51
N ASN A 36 11.66 0.30 -23.09
CA ASN A 36 11.79 1.73 -23.28
C ASN A 36 10.93 2.14 -24.49
N LEU A 37 9.90 2.96 -24.24
CA LEU A 37 8.94 3.36 -25.28
C LEU A 37 9.55 4.20 -26.41
N ASP A 38 10.71 4.82 -26.20
CA ASP A 38 11.41 5.63 -27.20
C ASP A 38 12.36 4.79 -28.08
N THR A 39 13.02 3.79 -27.48
CA THR A 39 14.09 3.01 -28.17
C THR A 39 13.69 1.57 -28.51
N GLY A 40 12.65 1.02 -27.88
CA GLY A 40 12.26 -0.38 -27.97
C GLY A 40 13.21 -1.35 -27.24
N GLU A 41 14.21 -0.84 -26.52
CA GLU A 41 15.17 -1.67 -25.79
C GLU A 41 14.62 -2.11 -24.42
N PRO A 42 15.15 -3.20 -23.83
CA PRO A 42 14.77 -3.61 -22.48
C PRO A 42 14.94 -2.49 -21.46
N HIS A 43 13.88 -2.21 -20.70
CA HIS A 43 13.91 -1.24 -19.62
C HIS A 43 14.23 -1.94 -18.29
N THR A 44 15.38 -1.61 -17.69
CA THR A 44 15.86 -2.27 -16.46
C THR A 44 15.82 -1.37 -15.22
N ALA A 45 15.38 -0.12 -15.36
CA ALA A 45 15.34 0.87 -14.28
C ALA A 45 13.97 0.90 -13.56
N HIS A 46 13.90 1.62 -12.44
CA HIS A 46 12.63 1.95 -11.81
C HIS A 46 11.85 2.96 -12.66
N THR A 47 10.55 3.08 -12.38
CA THR A 47 9.71 4.15 -12.92
C THR A 47 9.32 5.16 -11.85
N SER A 48 8.80 6.31 -12.28
CA SER A 48 8.21 7.32 -11.42
C SER A 48 6.68 7.19 -11.32
N ASN A 49 6.11 6.07 -11.75
CA ASN A 49 4.66 5.85 -11.68
C ASN A 49 4.20 5.75 -10.22
N PRO A 50 3.00 6.27 -9.90
CA PRO A 50 2.45 6.10 -8.56
C PRO A 50 2.14 4.64 -8.26
N VAL A 51 2.49 4.19 -7.06
CA VAL A 51 2.15 2.86 -6.54
C VAL A 51 0.73 2.82 -5.97
N LYS A 52 0.10 1.65 -6.00
CA LYS A 52 -1.19 1.42 -5.34
C LYS A 52 -0.97 1.13 -3.86
N CYS A 53 -1.89 1.59 -3.02
CA CYS A 53 -2.01 1.18 -1.63
C CYS A 53 -3.44 0.67 -1.40
N VAL A 54 -3.57 -0.59 -1.02
CA VAL A 54 -4.86 -1.29 -0.87
C VAL A 54 -5.02 -1.74 0.58
N TYR A 55 -6.18 -1.43 1.18
CA TYR A 55 -6.56 -1.97 2.48
C TYR A 55 -7.41 -3.23 2.30
N THR A 56 -7.15 -4.26 3.11
CA THR A 56 -8.02 -5.43 3.28
C THR A 56 -8.11 -5.77 4.76
N GLY A 57 -9.31 -6.03 5.26
CA GLY A 57 -9.56 -6.24 6.69
C GLY A 57 -11.05 -6.34 7.02
N ASN A 58 -11.39 -6.11 8.29
CA ASN A 58 -12.75 -6.28 8.84
C ASN A 58 -13.76 -5.18 8.45
N GLY A 59 -13.38 -4.20 7.63
CA GLY A 59 -14.28 -3.18 7.10
C GLY A 59 -14.35 -1.88 7.92
N GLU A 60 -13.44 -1.69 8.88
CA GLU A 60 -13.25 -0.44 9.63
C GLU A 60 -12.79 0.72 8.75
N VAL A 61 -12.03 0.43 7.68
CA VAL A 61 -11.61 1.44 6.69
C VAL A 61 -12.49 1.34 5.45
N LYS A 62 -13.24 2.42 5.17
CA LYS A 62 -14.07 2.53 3.97
C LYS A 62 -13.29 2.98 2.73
N ALA A 63 -12.33 3.88 2.92
CA ALA A 63 -11.54 4.41 1.83
C ALA A 63 -10.19 4.94 2.33
N LEU A 64 -9.21 4.86 1.42
CA LEU A 64 -7.92 5.52 1.55
C LEU A 64 -7.87 6.70 0.59
N LYS A 65 -7.31 7.83 1.02
CA LYS A 65 -6.97 8.95 0.13
C LYS A 65 -5.57 8.76 -0.46
N ASN A 66 -5.27 9.51 -1.52
CA ASN A 66 -3.93 9.58 -2.09
C ASN A 66 -2.94 10.17 -1.08
N GLY A 67 -1.67 9.76 -1.18
CA GLY A 67 -0.59 10.28 -0.34
C GLY A 67 0.77 9.80 -0.83
N LYS A 68 1.72 9.70 0.09
CA LYS A 68 3.11 9.30 -0.18
C LYS A 68 3.57 8.22 0.78
N LEU A 69 4.73 7.61 0.52
CA LEU A 69 5.25 6.49 1.33
C LEU A 69 5.38 6.82 2.83
N SER A 70 5.73 8.08 3.18
CA SER A 70 5.83 8.50 4.59
C SER A 70 4.49 8.48 5.35
N ASP A 71 3.36 8.30 4.65
CA ASP A 71 2.03 8.23 5.21
C ASP A 71 1.64 6.80 5.65
N LEU A 72 2.38 5.77 5.20
CA LEU A 72 2.09 4.37 5.52
C LEU A 72 2.20 4.07 7.03
N ALA A 73 3.30 4.46 7.67
CA ALA A 73 3.49 4.23 9.10
C ALA A 73 2.44 4.96 9.97
N PRO A 74 2.14 6.26 9.76
CA PRO A 74 0.99 6.91 10.38
C PRO A 74 -0.34 6.20 10.18
N THR A 75 -0.58 5.60 9.00
CA THR A 75 -1.81 4.85 8.70
C THR A 75 -1.88 3.55 9.51
N LEU A 76 -0.77 2.82 9.65
CA LEU A 76 -0.70 1.63 10.49
C LEU A 76 -0.93 1.97 11.98
N LEU A 77 -0.39 3.08 12.48
CA LEU A 77 -0.65 3.51 13.86
C LEU A 77 -2.13 3.86 14.08
N ASP A 78 -2.77 4.52 13.11
CA ASP A 78 -4.20 4.85 13.15
C ASP A 78 -5.06 3.57 13.17
N LEU A 79 -4.72 2.56 12.35
CA LEU A 79 -5.37 1.23 12.36
C LEU A 79 -5.23 0.50 13.70
N LEU A 80 -4.07 0.64 14.37
CA LEU A 80 -3.79 -0.02 15.64
C LEU A 80 -4.31 0.78 16.85
N GLY A 81 -4.88 1.98 16.64
CA GLY A 81 -5.27 2.87 17.73
C GLY A 81 -4.09 3.41 18.55
N ILE A 82 -2.88 3.41 17.97
CA ILE A 82 -1.66 3.86 18.64
C ILE A 82 -1.44 5.36 18.34
N PRO A 83 -1.16 6.21 19.35
CA PRO A 83 -0.86 7.61 19.13
C PRO A 83 0.35 7.81 18.20
N LYS A 84 0.18 8.65 17.19
CA LYS A 84 1.27 9.01 16.26
C LYS A 84 2.28 9.92 16.97
N PRO A 85 3.59 9.59 16.99
CA PRO A 85 4.61 10.47 17.55
C PRO A 85 4.78 11.75 16.71
N LYS A 86 5.27 12.83 17.34
CA LYS A 86 5.42 14.15 16.69
C LYS A 86 6.45 14.15 15.57
N GLU A 87 7.44 13.25 15.63
CA GLU A 87 8.50 13.08 14.63
C GLU A 87 7.94 12.52 13.31
N MET A 88 6.81 11.79 13.34
CA MET A 88 6.12 11.31 12.15
C MET A 88 5.27 12.43 11.53
N THR A 89 5.86 13.15 10.58
CA THR A 89 5.20 14.26 9.87
C THR A 89 4.19 13.80 8.81
N GLY A 90 4.25 12.53 8.38
CA GLY A 90 3.24 11.92 7.51
C GLY A 90 1.85 11.89 8.15
N LYS A 91 0.82 11.71 7.33
CA LYS A 91 -0.59 11.74 7.75
C LYS A 91 -1.26 10.42 7.38
N SER A 92 -2.10 9.88 8.26
CA SER A 92 -2.88 8.68 7.95
C SER A 92 -3.65 8.85 6.63
N LEU A 93 -3.60 7.81 5.79
CA LEU A 93 -4.30 7.72 4.52
C LEU A 93 -5.79 7.40 4.70
N ILE A 94 -6.22 6.94 5.88
CA ILE A 94 -7.62 6.64 6.15
C ILE A 94 -8.46 7.92 6.03
N LEU A 95 -9.53 7.84 5.25
CA LEU A 95 -10.58 8.85 5.24
C LEU A 95 -11.48 8.60 6.45
N LYS A 96 -11.51 9.58 7.36
CA LYS A 96 -12.44 9.58 8.50
C LYS A 96 -13.72 10.28 8.04
N GLU A 97 -14.87 9.70 8.34
CA GLU A 97 -16.14 10.40 8.18
C GLU A 97 -16.17 11.55 9.18
N GLU A 98 -16.44 12.76 8.71
CA GLU A 98 -16.82 13.87 9.60
C GLU A 98 -18.25 13.60 10.06
N LEU A 99 -18.44 13.51 11.38
CA LEU A 99 -19.76 13.43 12.01
C LEU A 99 -20.51 14.76 11.87
#